data_AF-A0A5C1A4Z7-F1
#
_entry.id   AF-A0A5C1A4Z7-F1
#
_cell.length_a   1.000
_cell.length_b   1.000
_cell.length_c   1.000
_cell.angle_alpha   90.00
_cell.angle_beta   90.00
_cell.angle_gamma   90.00
#
_symmetry.space_group_name_H-M   'P 1'
#
loop_
_entity.id
_entity.type
_entity.pdbx_description
1 polymer ?
#
loop_
_entity_poly.entity_id
_entity_poly.type
_entity_poly.pdbx_seq_one_letter_code
_entity_poly.pdbx_strand_id
1 'polypeptide(L)'
;MAGKKQVRAAFRSAVFRRDRYRCAMCGKPGRDRQGGDEHRNYHPGAAEQSLVALDAHHITDRNEMPKGGYVAENGITLCDDECHRLAEVFHQTGVPHPGYDPADLYERIGSNLEKARSASVKLA
;
A
#
# COMPACT_ATOMS: atom_id res chain seq x y z
N MET A 1 -14.48 15.74 10.73
CA MET A 1 -13.04 15.51 10.52
C MET A 1 -12.67 14.20 11.20
N ALA A 2 -12.34 13.17 10.44
CA ALA A 2 -11.79 11.93 11.01
C ALA A 2 -10.43 12.21 11.66
N GLY A 3 -10.11 11.54 12.77
CA GLY A 3 -8.80 11.69 13.41
C GLY A 3 -7.67 11.15 12.53
N LYS A 4 -6.46 11.71 12.61
CA LYS A 4 -5.29 11.28 11.80
C LYS A 4 -5.03 9.77 11.86
N LYS A 5 -5.24 9.14 13.04
CA LYS A 5 -5.11 7.68 13.22
C LYS A 5 -6.15 6.91 12.40
N GLN A 6 -7.39 7.41 12.35
CA GLN A 6 -8.48 6.79 11.61
C GLN A 6 -8.25 6.88 10.10
N VAL A 7 -7.79 8.02 9.59
CA VAL A 7 -7.44 8.19 8.17
C VAL A 7 -6.37 7.20 7.74
N ARG A 8 -5.30 7.05 8.54
CA ARG A 8 -4.20 6.11 8.26
C ARG A 8 -4.67 4.66 8.31
N ALA A 9 -5.54 4.30 9.25
CA ALA A 9 -6.10 2.95 9.33
C ALA A 9 -7.02 2.66 8.13
N ALA A 10 -7.89 3.61 7.76
CA ALA A 10 -8.77 3.48 6.59
C ALA A 10 -7.98 3.32 5.29
N PHE A 11 -6.90 4.10 5.12
CA PHE A 11 -5.96 3.96 4.00
C PHE A 11 -5.38 2.55 3.91
N ARG A 12 -4.79 2.04 5.01
CA ARG A 12 -4.21 0.69 5.02
C ARG A 12 -5.24 -0.38 4.70
N SER A 13 -6.39 -0.34 5.36
CA SER A 13 -7.47 -1.30 5.12
C SER A 13 -7.94 -1.26 3.66
N ALA A 14 -8.11 -0.08 3.07
CA ALA A 14 -8.53 0.05 1.68
C ALA A 14 -7.50 -0.55 0.71
N VAL A 15 -6.22 -0.30 0.93
CA VAL A 15 -5.10 -0.83 0.13
C VAL A 15 -5.03 -2.36 0.25
N PHE A 16 -5.05 -2.91 1.47
CA PHE A 16 -4.99 -4.36 1.68
C PHE A 16 -6.22 -5.09 1.15
N ARG A 17 -7.43 -4.52 1.27
CA ARG A 17 -8.66 -5.11 0.73
C ARG A 17 -8.60 -5.20 -0.79
N ARG A 18 -8.18 -4.13 -1.47
CA ARG A 18 -8.01 -4.12 -2.94
C ARG A 18 -7.09 -5.26 -3.38
N ASP A 19 -5.97 -5.41 -2.70
CA ASP A 19 -4.94 -6.40 -3.05
C ASP A 19 -5.20 -7.78 -2.42
N ARG A 20 -6.38 -7.97 -1.81
CA ARG A 20 -6.80 -9.23 -1.16
C ARG A 20 -5.78 -9.75 -0.15
N TYR A 21 -5.17 -8.86 0.62
CA TYR A 21 -4.12 -9.17 1.59
C TYR A 21 -2.95 -9.98 0.98
N ARG A 22 -2.52 -9.58 -0.22
CA ARG A 22 -1.33 -10.12 -0.89
C ARG A 22 -0.41 -8.98 -1.27
N CYS A 23 0.89 -9.24 -1.23
CA CYS A 23 1.85 -8.32 -1.85
C CYS A 23 1.52 -8.18 -3.33
N ALA A 24 1.28 -6.96 -3.79
CA ALA A 24 0.91 -6.69 -5.17
C ALA A 24 2.04 -7.08 -6.15
N MET A 25 3.30 -7.06 -5.69
CA MET A 25 4.47 -7.38 -6.50
C MET A 25 4.74 -8.88 -6.59
N CYS A 26 4.91 -9.57 -5.44
CA CYS A 26 5.30 -10.98 -5.42
C CYS A 26 4.15 -11.97 -5.16
N GLY A 27 2.94 -11.48 -4.86
CA GLY A 27 1.75 -12.31 -4.67
C GLY A 27 1.67 -13.08 -3.34
N LYS A 28 2.72 -13.02 -2.51
CA LYS A 28 2.75 -13.66 -1.19
C LYS A 28 1.56 -13.20 -0.34
N PRO A 29 0.79 -14.11 0.27
CA PRO A 29 -0.26 -13.76 1.22
C PRO A 29 0.36 -13.24 2.50
N GLY A 30 -0.32 -12.32 3.17
CA GLY A 30 0.19 -11.74 4.39
C GLY A 30 -0.87 -11.13 5.28
N ARG A 31 -0.40 -10.48 6.35
CA ARG A 31 -1.21 -9.80 7.36
C ARG A 31 -0.71 -8.38 7.57
N ASP A 32 -1.59 -7.46 7.98
CA ASP A 32 -1.18 -6.10 8.33
C ASP A 32 -0.15 -6.17 9.46
N ARG A 33 1.04 -5.62 9.23
CA ARG A 33 2.10 -5.55 10.24
C ARG A 33 1.70 -4.74 11.48
N GLN A 34 0.70 -3.87 11.35
CA GLN A 34 0.15 -3.06 12.42
C GLN A 34 -1.01 -3.76 13.16
N GLY A 35 -1.30 -5.02 12.81
CA GLY A 35 -2.27 -5.89 13.48
C GLY A 35 -3.66 -5.90 12.85
N GLY A 36 -4.52 -6.79 13.37
CA GLY A 36 -5.88 -7.02 12.90
C GLY A 36 -6.03 -8.34 12.13
N ASP A 37 -7.26 -8.87 12.15
CA ASP A 37 -7.54 -10.24 11.70
C ASP A 37 -8.26 -10.30 10.34
N GLU A 38 -8.46 -9.17 9.67
CA GLU A 38 -9.25 -9.12 8.44
C GLU A 38 -8.61 -9.95 7.29
N HIS A 39 -7.30 -10.14 7.30
CA HIS A 39 -6.59 -11.03 6.37
C HIS A 39 -7.14 -12.47 6.36
N ARG A 40 -7.71 -12.94 7.49
CA ARG A 40 -8.32 -14.28 7.62
C ARG A 40 -9.54 -14.46 6.72
N ASN A 41 -10.22 -13.37 6.34
CA ASN A 41 -11.33 -13.42 5.38
C ASN A 41 -10.86 -13.73 3.96
N TYR A 42 -9.59 -13.44 3.66
CA TYR A 42 -9.01 -13.62 2.32
C TYR A 42 -8.19 -14.91 2.19
N HIS A 43 -7.60 -15.38 3.29
CA HIS A 43 -6.80 -16.61 3.35
C HIS A 43 -7.29 -17.52 4.49
N PRO A 44 -8.53 -18.03 4.44
CA PRO A 44 -9.07 -18.89 5.49
C PRO A 44 -8.23 -20.17 5.60
N GLY A 45 -7.76 -20.48 6.81
CA GLY A 45 -6.97 -21.68 7.09
C GLY A 45 -5.49 -21.58 6.74
N ALA A 46 -4.99 -20.41 6.28
CA ALA A 46 -3.56 -20.19 6.18
C ALA A 46 -2.91 -20.26 7.57
N ALA A 47 -1.82 -21.01 7.71
CA ALA A 47 -1.04 -21.03 8.94
C ALA A 47 -0.39 -19.65 9.15
N GLU A 48 -0.49 -19.08 10.35
CA GLU A 48 0.02 -17.73 10.64
C GLU A 48 1.51 -17.55 10.26
N GLN A 49 2.30 -18.63 10.37
CA GLN A 49 3.72 -18.66 10.01
C GLN A 49 4.01 -18.62 8.50
N SER A 50 3.02 -18.84 7.63
CA SER A 50 3.16 -18.69 6.18
C SER A 50 2.77 -17.31 5.67
N LEU A 51 2.25 -16.43 6.55
CA LEU A 51 1.84 -15.08 6.20
C LEU A 51 2.98 -14.09 6.42
N VAL A 52 3.34 -13.34 5.38
CA VAL A 52 4.31 -12.24 5.51
C VAL A 52 3.69 -11.01 6.16
N ALA A 53 4.51 -10.19 6.80
CA ALA A 53 4.10 -8.86 7.22
C ALA A 53 3.90 -7.97 5.98
N LEU A 54 2.75 -7.31 5.90
CA LEU A 54 2.41 -6.38 4.82
C LEU A 54 2.34 -4.96 5.36
N ASP A 55 2.73 -4.00 4.51
CA ASP A 55 2.49 -2.58 4.73
C ASP A 55 1.85 -1.93 3.50
N ALA A 56 1.11 -0.84 3.74
CA ALA A 56 0.57 0.00 2.68
C ALA A 56 1.60 1.09 2.35
N HIS A 57 2.34 0.86 1.27
CA HIS A 57 3.35 1.78 0.77
C HIS A 57 2.68 2.93 0.01
N HIS A 58 3.13 4.18 0.20
CA HIS A 58 2.70 5.29 -0.64
C HIS A 58 3.51 5.28 -1.93
N ILE A 59 2.85 5.25 -3.09
CA ILE A 59 3.52 5.26 -4.39
C ILE A 59 4.14 6.63 -4.67
N THR A 60 3.36 7.71 -4.49
CA THR A 60 3.89 9.08 -4.43
C THR A 60 3.97 9.52 -2.98
N ASP A 61 5.09 10.16 -2.61
CA ASP A 61 5.36 10.57 -1.23
C ASP A 61 4.21 11.43 -0.66
N ARG A 62 3.87 11.15 0.60
CA ARG A 62 2.75 11.80 1.28
C ARG A 62 2.89 13.32 1.37
N ASN A 63 4.11 13.85 1.37
CA ASN A 63 4.34 15.30 1.44
C ASN A 63 4.13 15.99 0.09
N GLU A 64 4.13 15.23 -1.01
CA GLU A 64 3.88 15.74 -2.36
C GLU A 64 2.39 15.64 -2.77
N MET A 65 1.60 14.93 -1.97
CA MET A 65 0.20 14.65 -2.23
C MET A 65 -0.73 15.53 -1.40
N PRO A 66 -1.81 16.09 -2.00
CA PRO A 66 -2.81 16.84 -1.26
C PRO A 66 -3.33 16.03 -0.07
N LYS A 67 -3.42 16.61 1.13
CA LYS A 67 -3.93 15.92 2.33
C LYS A 67 -3.20 14.60 2.67
N GLY A 68 -1.94 14.44 2.24
CA GLY A 68 -1.10 13.32 2.62
C GLY A 68 -1.21 12.08 1.72
N GLY A 69 -2.08 12.06 0.70
CA GLY A 69 -2.12 10.91 -0.21
C GLY A 69 -2.68 9.63 0.40
N TYR A 70 -3.40 9.69 1.53
CA TYR A 70 -3.96 8.52 2.23
C TYR A 70 -5.21 7.96 1.53
N VAL A 71 -5.07 7.62 0.25
CA VAL A 71 -6.11 7.09 -0.64
C VAL A 71 -5.62 5.82 -1.30
N ALA A 72 -6.53 4.88 -1.58
CA ALA A 72 -6.16 3.58 -2.15
C ALA A 72 -5.42 3.72 -3.49
N GLU A 73 -5.78 4.73 -4.27
CA GLU A 73 -5.17 5.06 -5.56
C GLU A 73 -3.69 5.43 -5.47
N ASN A 74 -3.20 5.85 -4.29
CA ASN A 74 -1.80 6.17 -4.02
C ASN A 74 -1.11 5.10 -3.17
N GLY A 75 -1.81 4.02 -2.80
CA GLY A 75 -1.30 3.01 -1.89
C GLY A 75 -1.15 1.65 -2.57
N ILE A 76 -0.05 0.96 -2.30
CA ILE A 76 0.19 -0.41 -2.77
C ILE A 76 0.56 -1.33 -1.61
N THR A 77 -0.03 -2.53 -1.58
CA THR A 77 0.31 -3.55 -0.58
C THR A 77 1.64 -4.18 -0.93
N LEU A 78 2.64 -4.04 -0.06
CA LEU A 78 3.96 -4.66 -0.24
C LEU A 78 4.34 -5.46 1.01
N CYS A 79 5.09 -6.55 0.82
CA CYS A 79 5.66 -7.30 1.94
C CYS A 79 6.91 -6.61 2.49
N ASP A 80 7.04 -6.64 3.82
CA ASP A 80 8.19 -6.05 4.53
C ASP A 80 9.50 -6.78 4.22
N ASP A 81 9.44 -8.08 3.87
CA ASP A 81 10.63 -8.91 3.60
C ASP A 81 11.53 -8.33 2.50
N GLU A 82 10.96 -7.72 1.45
CA GLU A 82 11.75 -7.24 0.31
C GLU A 82 11.05 -6.15 -0.51
N CYS A 83 9.82 -6.41 -0.98
CA CYS A 83 9.17 -5.53 -1.95
C CYS A 83 8.97 -4.10 -1.44
N HIS A 84 8.64 -3.92 -0.14
CA HIS A 84 8.51 -2.59 0.45
C HIS A 84 9.85 -1.84 0.40
N ARG A 85 10.95 -2.51 0.74
CA ARG A 85 12.30 -1.93 0.72
C ARG A 85 12.69 -1.49 -0.69
N LEU A 86 12.37 -2.30 -1.70
CA LEU A 86 12.66 -1.97 -3.11
C LEU A 86 11.90 -0.74 -3.60
N ALA A 87 10.63 -0.60 -3.23
CA ALA A 87 9.84 0.61 -3.53
C ALA A 87 10.38 1.85 -2.78
N GLU A 88 10.79 1.68 -1.52
CA GLU A 88 11.34 2.75 -0.69
C GLU A 88 12.64 3.35 -1.25
N VAL A 89 13.42 2.61 -2.06
CA VAL A 89 14.66 3.12 -2.68
C VAL A 89 14.39 4.42 -3.46
N PHE A 90 13.25 4.51 -4.15
CA PHE A 90 12.91 5.71 -4.92
C PHE A 90 12.71 6.92 -4.00
N HIS A 91 11.97 6.78 -2.88
CA HIS A 91 11.76 7.88 -1.93
C HIS A 91 13.05 8.34 -1.24
N GLN A 92 14.01 7.44 -1.08
CA GLN A 92 15.29 7.76 -0.44
C GLN A 92 16.30 8.39 -1.40
N THR A 93 16.30 8.00 -2.67
CA THR A 93 17.40 8.29 -3.60
C THR A 93 16.99 9.05 -4.85
N GLY A 94 15.69 9.09 -5.16
CA GLY A 94 15.16 9.58 -6.43
C GLY A 94 15.40 8.65 -7.62
N VAL A 95 16.06 7.50 -7.43
CA VAL A 95 16.31 6.50 -8.47
C VAL A 95 15.58 5.20 -8.11
N PRO A 96 14.66 4.72 -8.96
CA PRO A 96 13.90 3.53 -8.64
C PRO A 96 14.72 2.25 -8.84
N HIS A 97 14.43 1.22 -8.05
CA HIS A 97 14.86 -0.13 -8.40
C HIS A 97 14.10 -0.60 -9.64
N PRO A 98 14.72 -1.36 -10.58
CA PRO A 98 14.01 -1.89 -11.75
C PRO A 98 12.71 -2.61 -11.39
N GLY A 99 11.60 -2.20 -12.02
CA GLY A 99 10.25 -2.72 -11.79
C GLY A 99 9.53 -2.18 -10.54
N TYR A 100 10.13 -1.22 -9.84
CA TYR A 100 9.56 -0.53 -8.68
C TYR A 100 9.51 0.99 -8.90
N ASP A 101 9.55 1.44 -10.16
CA ASP A 101 9.26 2.83 -10.47
C ASP A 101 7.83 3.18 -10.04
N PRO A 102 7.56 4.39 -9.50
CA PRO A 102 6.20 4.80 -9.17
C PRO A 102 5.17 4.55 -10.29
N ALA A 103 5.54 4.74 -11.56
CA ALA A 103 4.67 4.44 -12.70
C ALA A 103 4.32 2.95 -12.80
N ASP A 104 5.30 2.06 -12.62
CA ASP A 104 5.11 0.60 -12.61
C ASP A 104 4.17 0.20 -11.45
N LEU A 105 4.39 0.78 -10.27
CA LEU A 105 3.59 0.50 -9.08
C LEU A 105 2.14 0.99 -9.25
N TYR A 106 1.95 2.15 -9.87
CA TYR A 106 0.62 2.67 -10.19
C TYR A 106 -0.11 1.76 -11.19
N GLU A 107 0.57 1.35 -12.27
CA GLU A 107 0.00 0.45 -13.26
C GLU A 107 -0.43 -0.87 -12.62
N ARG A 108 0.40 -1.41 -11.72
CA ARG A 108 0.13 -2.66 -11.00
C ARG A 108 -1.19 -2.68 -10.24
N ILE A 109 -1.65 -1.51 -9.79
CA ILE A 109 -2.88 -1.34 -9.01
C ILE A 109 -4.03 -0.73 -9.84
N GLY A 110 -3.86 -0.57 -11.15
CA GLY A 110 -4.86 0.05 -12.04
C GLY A 110 -5.06 1.55 -11.81
N SER A 111 -4.07 2.22 -11.21
CA SER A 111 -4.11 3.64 -10.85
C SER A 111 -3.07 4.44 -11.66
N ASN A 112 -2.95 5.73 -11.36
CA ASN A 112 -1.90 6.63 -11.84
C ASN A 112 -1.86 7.88 -10.93
N LEU A 113 -0.85 8.74 -11.14
CA LEU A 113 -0.65 9.97 -10.35
C LEU A 113 -1.88 10.90 -10.38
N GLU A 114 -2.57 11.03 -11.51
CA GLU A 114 -3.73 11.92 -11.64
C GLU A 114 -4.94 11.41 -10.84
N LYS A 115 -5.24 10.11 -10.93
CA LYS A 115 -6.29 9.45 -10.14
C LYS A 115 -5.98 9.58 -8.65
N ALA A 116 -4.74 9.30 -8.26
CA ALA A 116 -4.27 9.43 -6.89
C ALA A 116 -4.43 10.86 -6.36
N ARG A 117 -3.97 11.88 -7.11
CA ARG A 117 -4.11 13.29 -6.73
C ARG A 117 -5.58 13.69 -6.61
N SER A 118 -6.40 13.31 -7.60
CA SER A 118 -7.83 13.63 -7.64
C SER A 118 -8.59 13.02 -6.45
N ALA A 119 -8.29 11.76 -6.10
CA ALA A 119 -8.84 11.11 -4.91
C ALA A 119 -8.36 11.81 -3.64
N SER A 120 -7.07 12.16 -3.58
CA SER A 120 -6.48 12.80 -2.40
C SER A 120 -7.05 14.18 -2.10
N VAL A 121 -7.40 14.98 -3.13
CA VAL A 121 -8.11 16.25 -2.96
C VAL A 121 -9.48 16.05 -2.31
N LYS A 122 -10.17 14.96 -2.63
CA LYS A 122 -11.52 14.63 -2.12
C LYS A 122 -11.52 14.02 -0.72
N LEU A 123 -10.36 13.67 -0.16
CA LEU A 123 -10.25 13.10 1.19
C LEU A 123 -10.79 14.08 2.23
N ALA A 124 -11.79 13.67 3.03
CA ALA A 124 -12.53 14.54 3.97
C ALA A 124 -11.97 14.53 5.40
#